data_AF-A0A956R0U5-F1
#
_entry.id   AF-A0A956R0U5-F1
#
_cell.length_a   1.000
_cell.length_b   1.000
_cell.length_c   1.000
_cell.angle_alpha   90.00
_cell.angle_beta   90.00
_cell.angle_gamma   90.00
#
_symmetry.space_group_name_H-M   'P 1'
#
loop_
_entity.id
_entity.type
_entity.pdbx_description
1 polymer ?
#
loop_
_entity_poly.entity_id
_entity_poly.type
_entity_poly.pdbx_seq_one_letter_code
_entity_poly.pdbx_strand_id
1 'polypeptide(L)'
;MTSRPLPFTKSLALGLFGLLTIAQLGCEMDSDDQEAVETMRSEGITPPLLGKWTFEPGSELVDATGQWGNLSLFGNASVSGGQLHVHGSGTNASGWAAARGFSGSLIREKTLVSWVAVDNLDVRAGSALTIDNISGDNFDAIVYAERVAYRWMAGSSYFVRTKDVVQVNEAAVGQMVQMAISYRDLGGGTVQITICRDGVQLAQYKSGSMAQWTGANAEVIFGKRHTDGNYQPGALEGRIEEARIYGGAMTCAEVGGLVQWHDSDHDGVSDDEDVCDGFDDHIDADQDGIPDGCDVCTGDDTSGDDDHDGVCNNQDLCLGDDLSGDLDSDGVCDSIDNCVSVANPDQADANQDGKGDACDDDDEDGVLDFEDNCPAVANADQADSDLDGAGDLCDDDDDDDGVLDGSDNCPL
;
A
#
# COMPACT_ATOMS: atom_id res chain seq x y z
N MET A 1 -50.24 -8.87 36.07
CA MET A 1 -49.95 -9.04 34.64
C MET A 1 -50.06 -7.65 34.02
N THR A 2 -49.05 -6.98 33.50
CA THR A 2 -47.63 -7.21 33.20
C THR A 2 -47.04 -5.80 33.06
N SER A 3 -45.97 -5.44 33.77
CA SER A 3 -45.22 -4.22 33.52
C SER A 3 -43.74 -4.56 33.39
N ARG A 4 -43.28 -4.63 32.15
CA ARG A 4 -41.85 -4.65 31.77
C ARG A 4 -41.28 -3.22 31.92
N PRO A 5 -40.04 -3.04 32.41
CA PRO A 5 -39.33 -1.78 32.26
C PRO A 5 -38.49 -1.77 30.97
N LEU A 6 -38.39 -0.58 30.39
CA LEU A 6 -37.60 -0.20 29.21
C LEU A 6 -36.08 -0.18 29.50
N PRO A 7 -35.20 -0.32 28.49
CA PRO A 7 -33.76 -0.35 28.69
C PRO A 7 -33.16 1.08 28.74
N PHE A 8 -32.12 1.22 29.56
CA PHE A 8 -31.25 2.38 29.65
C PHE A 8 -30.37 2.48 28.39
N THR A 9 -30.46 3.62 27.69
CA THR A 9 -29.45 4.06 26.72
C THR A 9 -28.33 4.78 27.47
N LYS A 10 -27.09 4.28 27.37
CA LYS A 10 -25.89 5.01 27.81
C LYS A 10 -25.44 5.89 26.64
N SER A 11 -25.42 7.19 26.89
CA SER A 11 -24.82 8.21 26.03
C SER A 11 -23.30 8.06 26.07
N LEU A 12 -22.66 7.89 24.90
CA LEU A 12 -21.22 8.05 24.75
C LEU A 12 -20.88 9.53 24.95
N ALA A 13 -20.04 9.83 25.95
CA ALA A 13 -19.40 11.12 26.08
C ALA A 13 -18.00 10.99 25.45
N LEU A 14 -17.80 11.71 24.35
CA LEU A 14 -16.48 11.97 23.76
C LEU A 14 -15.66 12.76 24.78
N GLY A 15 -14.72 12.10 25.45
CA GLY A 15 -13.77 12.72 26.37
C GLY A 15 -12.39 12.79 25.70
N LEU A 16 -11.87 14.02 25.58
CA LEU A 16 -10.48 14.33 25.25
C LEU A 16 -9.49 13.33 25.86
N PHE A 17 -8.82 12.53 25.03
CA PHE A 17 -7.62 11.82 25.44
C PHE A 17 -6.46 12.82 25.51
N GLY A 18 -6.20 13.33 26.71
CA GLY A 18 -4.97 14.03 27.03
C GLY A 18 -3.80 13.05 26.99
N LEU A 19 -2.69 13.46 26.36
CA LEU A 19 -1.41 12.79 26.41
C LEU A 19 -1.08 12.39 27.86
N LEU A 20 -1.05 11.08 28.13
CA LEU A 20 -0.57 10.55 29.40
C LEU A 20 0.94 10.37 29.29
N THR A 21 1.71 11.39 29.63
CA THR A 21 3.15 11.28 29.84
C THR A 21 3.41 10.51 31.14
N ILE A 22 3.72 9.21 31.03
CA ILE A 22 4.22 8.41 32.15
C ILE A 22 5.68 8.77 32.38
N ALA A 23 5.92 9.79 33.19
CA ALA A 23 7.22 10.05 33.77
C ALA A 23 7.03 10.59 35.19
N GLN A 24 7.10 9.70 36.19
CA GLN A 24 7.91 9.88 37.41
C GLN A 24 7.58 8.86 38.51
N LEU A 25 8.65 8.40 39.17
CA LEU A 25 8.75 7.48 40.31
C LEU A 25 8.58 5.98 39.99
N GLY A 26 9.56 5.20 40.43
CA GLY A 26 9.61 3.74 40.33
C GLY A 26 8.58 3.05 41.21
N CYS A 27 7.35 2.96 40.71
CA CYS A 27 6.32 2.05 41.20
C CYS A 27 6.18 0.87 40.24
N GLU A 28 5.94 -0.32 40.79
CA GLU A 28 5.41 -1.45 40.01
C GLU A 28 4.14 -1.00 39.27
N MET A 29 4.00 -1.40 38.01
CA MET A 29 2.78 -1.16 37.22
C MET A 29 1.57 -1.73 37.96
N ASP A 30 0.54 -0.92 38.16
CA ASP A 30 -0.67 -1.36 38.86
C ASP A 30 -1.50 -2.30 37.97
N SER A 31 -2.40 -3.10 38.55
CA SER A 31 -3.19 -4.08 37.78
C SER A 31 -4.04 -3.45 36.68
N ASP A 32 -4.45 -2.19 36.87
CA ASP A 32 -5.28 -1.44 35.94
C ASP A 32 -4.48 -1.02 34.68
N ASP A 33 -3.17 -0.80 34.81
CA ASP A 33 -2.28 -0.51 33.67
C ASP A 33 -1.99 -1.77 32.84
N GLN A 34 -1.94 -2.94 33.49
CA GLN A 34 -1.83 -4.23 32.78
C GLN A 34 -3.09 -4.51 31.96
N GLU A 35 -4.28 -4.26 32.53
CA GLU A 35 -5.56 -4.44 31.83
C GLU A 35 -5.70 -3.48 30.62
N ALA A 36 -5.19 -2.24 30.73
CA ALA A 36 -5.14 -1.29 29.62
C ALA A 36 -4.19 -1.75 28.49
N VAL A 37 -2.99 -2.25 28.83
CA VAL A 37 -2.04 -2.81 27.84
C VAL A 37 -2.61 -4.08 27.18
N GLU A 38 -3.32 -4.93 27.91
CA GLU A 38 -3.99 -6.12 27.39
C GLU A 38 -5.17 -5.74 26.47
N THR A 39 -5.88 -4.66 26.80
CA THR A 39 -6.96 -4.09 25.98
C THR A 39 -6.43 -3.48 24.68
N MET A 40 -5.36 -2.67 24.73
CA MET A 40 -4.70 -2.11 23.54
C MET A 40 -4.22 -3.22 22.57
N ARG A 41 -3.73 -4.34 23.11
CA ARG A 41 -3.37 -5.53 22.32
C ARG A 41 -4.57 -6.21 21.68
N SER A 42 -5.71 -6.27 22.39
CA SER A 42 -6.94 -6.85 21.85
C SER A 42 -7.56 -5.99 20.73
N GLU A 43 -7.22 -4.70 20.69
CA GLU A 43 -7.64 -3.73 19.66
C GLU A 43 -6.64 -3.60 18.50
N GLY A 44 -5.54 -4.36 18.50
CA GLY A 44 -4.54 -4.33 17.44
C GLY A 44 -3.64 -3.08 17.45
N ILE A 45 -3.53 -2.38 18.57
CA ILE A 45 -2.70 -1.18 18.69
C ILE A 45 -1.23 -1.59 18.81
N THR A 46 -0.44 -1.25 17.79
CA THR A 46 1.02 -1.44 17.78
C THR A 46 1.64 -0.76 19.01
N PRO A 47 2.59 -1.41 19.72
CA PRO A 47 3.27 -0.77 20.85
C PRO A 47 3.95 0.55 20.45
N PRO A 48 4.23 1.46 21.40
CA PRO A 48 4.83 2.75 21.08
C PRO A 48 6.20 2.58 20.41
N LEU A 49 6.42 3.30 19.32
CA LEU A 49 7.69 3.34 18.61
C LEU A 49 8.69 4.23 19.39
N LEU A 50 9.85 3.68 19.71
CA LEU A 50 10.89 4.31 20.54
C LEU A 50 12.16 4.66 19.77
N GLY A 51 12.31 4.16 18.55
CA GLY A 51 13.38 4.50 17.63
C GLY A 51 13.10 3.93 16.25
N LYS A 52 13.40 4.69 15.19
CA LYS A 52 13.24 4.29 13.77
C LYS A 52 14.36 4.90 12.93
N TRP A 53 15.10 4.07 12.20
CA TRP A 53 16.13 4.49 11.25
C TRP A 53 15.88 3.84 9.90
N THR A 54 15.70 4.64 8.86
CA THR A 54 15.45 4.19 7.47
C THR A 54 16.67 4.33 6.57
N PHE A 55 17.64 5.18 6.94
CA PHE A 55 18.86 5.42 6.14
C PHE A 55 18.62 6.01 4.74
N GLU A 56 17.44 6.56 4.53
CA GLU A 56 16.99 7.09 3.24
C GLU A 56 17.50 8.53 3.03
N PRO A 57 17.60 9.00 1.78
CA PRO A 57 18.08 10.34 1.48
C PRO A 57 17.41 11.42 2.34
N GLY A 58 18.20 12.28 2.98
CA GLY A 58 17.71 13.33 3.87
C GLY A 58 17.41 12.90 5.32
N SER A 59 17.37 11.60 5.60
CA SER A 59 17.16 11.03 6.95
C SER A 59 18.26 10.03 7.36
N GLU A 60 19.38 10.01 6.64
CA GLU A 60 20.36 8.91 6.63
C GLU A 60 20.89 8.53 8.02
N LEU A 61 21.02 9.52 8.91
CA LEU A 61 21.64 9.37 10.23
C LEU A 61 20.73 9.80 11.37
N VAL A 62 19.43 9.94 11.11
CA VAL A 62 18.47 10.52 12.06
C VAL A 62 17.52 9.43 12.54
N ASP A 63 17.19 9.48 13.83
CA ASP A 63 16.06 8.71 14.37
C ASP A 63 14.76 9.47 14.09
N ALA A 64 13.85 8.88 13.31
CA ALA A 64 12.59 9.51 12.94
C ALA A 64 11.66 9.74 14.15
N THR A 65 11.88 9.08 15.29
CA THR A 65 11.11 9.34 16.51
C THR A 65 11.61 10.55 17.30
N GLY A 66 12.82 11.04 17.00
CA GLY A 66 13.49 12.12 17.73
C GLY A 66 13.88 11.78 19.17
N GLN A 67 13.81 10.50 19.57
CA GLN A 67 14.12 10.07 20.94
C GLN A 67 15.60 9.72 21.11
N TRP A 68 16.31 9.43 20.01
CA TRP A 68 17.73 9.13 20.00
C TRP A 68 18.55 10.27 19.38
N GLY A 69 19.79 10.43 19.85
CA GLY A 69 20.76 11.27 19.16
C GLY A 69 21.08 10.76 17.75
N ASN A 70 21.64 11.63 16.90
CA ASN A 70 22.02 11.25 15.54
C ASN A 70 23.05 10.10 15.54
N LEU A 71 22.93 9.26 14.52
CA LEU A 71 23.83 8.15 14.29
C LEU A 71 25.22 8.66 13.90
N SER A 72 26.24 8.08 14.53
CA SER A 72 27.65 8.26 14.16
C SER A 72 28.15 7.03 13.44
N LEU A 73 28.77 7.22 12.28
CA LEU A 73 29.44 6.17 11.53
C LEU A 73 30.90 6.03 11.98
N PHE A 74 31.37 4.79 12.11
CA PHE A 74 32.71 4.47 12.57
C PHE A 74 33.42 3.55 11.58
N GLY A 75 34.72 3.80 11.38
CA GLY A 75 35.55 3.02 10.48
C GLY A 75 35.14 3.22 9.02
N ASN A 76 34.87 2.13 8.30
CA ASN A 76 34.44 2.21 6.89
C ASN A 76 32.92 2.02 6.69
N ALA A 77 32.09 2.16 7.73
CA ALA A 77 30.63 2.17 7.54
C ALA A 77 30.19 3.37 6.69
N SER A 78 29.14 3.16 5.91
CA SER A 78 28.56 4.16 5.01
C SER A 78 27.06 4.02 4.92
N VAL A 79 26.38 5.10 4.55
CA VAL A 79 24.98 5.06 4.11
C VAL A 79 24.95 5.36 2.62
N SER A 80 24.29 4.51 1.84
CA SER A 80 24.10 4.70 0.40
C SER A 80 22.99 3.80 -0.13
N GLY A 81 22.11 4.35 -0.97
CA GLY A 81 20.98 3.64 -1.57
C GLY A 81 19.98 3.15 -0.52
N GLY A 82 19.53 4.04 0.37
CA GLY A 82 18.56 3.71 1.42
C GLY A 82 19.05 2.73 2.49
N GLN A 83 20.37 2.49 2.57
CA GLN A 83 20.92 1.40 3.37
C GLN A 83 22.12 1.83 4.19
N LEU A 84 22.17 1.38 5.44
CA LEU A 84 23.38 1.37 6.24
C LEU A 84 24.23 0.13 5.92
N HIS A 85 25.46 0.38 5.48
CA HIS A 85 26.45 -0.65 5.20
C HIS A 85 27.37 -0.81 6.42
N VAL A 86 27.39 -2.01 7.00
CA VAL A 86 28.27 -2.38 8.11
C VAL A 86 29.24 -3.46 7.67
N HIS A 87 30.47 -3.39 8.17
CA HIS A 87 31.57 -4.21 7.66
C HIS A 87 32.27 -5.00 8.76
N GLY A 88 32.51 -6.27 8.48
CA GLY A 88 32.98 -7.26 9.43
C GLY A 88 33.73 -8.42 8.79
N SER A 89 34.78 -8.87 9.47
CA SER A 89 35.46 -10.13 9.12
C SER A 89 35.73 -10.95 10.38
N GLY A 90 35.17 -12.16 10.43
CA GLY A 90 35.15 -12.95 11.65
C GLY A 90 34.47 -12.16 12.78
N THR A 91 35.22 -11.84 13.84
CA THR A 91 34.74 -11.02 14.98
C THR A 91 35.21 -9.56 14.93
N ASN A 92 35.94 -9.15 13.90
CA ASN A 92 36.48 -7.79 13.78
C ASN A 92 35.54 -6.89 12.96
N ALA A 93 34.92 -5.91 13.60
CA ALA A 93 34.07 -4.92 12.94
C ALA A 93 34.92 -3.74 12.46
N SER A 94 35.09 -3.62 11.13
CA SER A 94 35.79 -2.51 10.49
C SER A 94 34.88 -1.33 10.17
N GLY A 95 33.57 -1.56 10.05
CA GLY A 95 32.55 -0.55 9.79
C GLY A 95 31.32 -0.81 10.65
N TRP A 96 30.92 0.15 11.45
CA TRP A 96 29.76 0.04 12.34
C TRP A 96 29.19 1.42 12.66
N ALA A 97 27.99 1.48 13.23
CA ALA A 97 27.35 2.74 13.58
C ALA A 97 26.74 2.69 14.98
N ALA A 98 26.59 3.85 15.61
CA ALA A 98 25.88 3.94 16.88
C ALA A 98 25.25 5.32 17.10
N ALA A 99 24.11 5.33 17.79
CA ALA A 99 23.47 6.53 18.30
C ALA A 99 23.45 6.46 19.83
N ARG A 100 23.82 7.58 20.47
CA ARG A 100 23.94 7.68 21.92
C ARG A 100 23.00 8.73 22.45
N GLY A 101 22.48 8.47 23.65
CA GLY A 101 21.58 9.38 24.32
C GLY A 101 20.15 9.13 23.88
N PHE A 102 19.37 8.59 24.82
CA PHE A 102 17.95 8.35 24.67
C PHE A 102 17.19 9.29 25.61
N SER A 103 16.18 9.96 25.08
CA SER A 103 15.36 10.94 25.83
C SER A 103 13.96 10.42 26.14
N GLY A 104 13.59 9.24 25.64
CA GLY A 104 12.28 8.63 25.83
C GLY A 104 12.08 7.96 27.19
N SER A 105 10.95 7.25 27.31
CA SER A 105 10.53 6.54 28.52
C SER A 105 11.27 5.22 28.72
N LEU A 106 11.24 4.68 29.95
CA LEU A 106 11.93 3.43 30.31
C LEU A 106 11.70 2.30 29.29
N ILE A 107 12.77 1.80 28.71
CA ILE A 107 12.74 0.63 27.82
C ILE A 107 12.91 -0.62 28.68
N ARG A 108 11.88 -1.47 28.73
CA ARG A 108 11.88 -2.73 29.49
C ARG A 108 11.33 -3.86 28.63
N GLU A 109 10.01 -4.01 28.56
CA GLU A 109 9.39 -4.82 27.52
C GLU A 109 9.64 -4.15 26.18
N LYS A 110 10.08 -4.93 25.19
CA LYS A 110 10.50 -4.36 23.91
C LYS A 110 10.43 -5.36 22.78
N THR A 111 10.38 -4.82 21.57
CA THR A 111 10.64 -5.58 20.34
C THR A 111 11.67 -4.83 19.54
N LEU A 112 12.77 -5.51 19.23
CA LEU A 112 13.78 -5.04 18.29
C LEU A 112 13.40 -5.59 16.92
N VAL A 113 13.39 -4.74 15.89
CA VAL A 113 13.10 -5.14 14.51
C VAL A 113 14.20 -4.58 13.61
N SER A 114 14.65 -5.36 12.64
CA SER A 114 15.56 -4.88 11.61
C SER A 114 15.35 -5.63 10.30
N TRP A 115 15.25 -4.87 9.21
CA TRP A 115 15.36 -5.36 7.84
C TRP A 115 16.84 -5.39 7.48
N VAL A 116 17.40 -6.59 7.40
CA VAL A 116 18.84 -6.81 7.29
C VAL A 116 19.16 -7.89 6.25
N ALA A 117 20.18 -7.62 5.44
CA ALA A 117 20.83 -8.60 4.57
C ALA A 117 22.23 -8.90 5.09
N VAL A 118 22.56 -10.19 5.22
CA VAL A 118 23.91 -10.65 5.57
C VAL A 118 24.70 -10.86 4.28
N ASP A 119 25.80 -10.13 4.10
CA ASP A 119 26.61 -10.21 2.88
C ASP A 119 27.79 -11.18 3.00
N ASN A 120 28.13 -11.62 4.22
CA ASN A 120 29.11 -12.68 4.45
C ASN A 120 28.68 -13.58 5.62
N LEU A 121 28.41 -14.85 5.33
CA LEU A 121 27.92 -15.81 6.30
C LEU A 121 28.97 -16.24 7.36
N ASP A 122 30.25 -16.02 7.10
CA ASP A 122 31.36 -16.43 7.96
C ASP A 122 31.73 -15.39 9.04
N VAL A 123 31.05 -14.24 9.05
CA VAL A 123 31.13 -13.31 10.19
C VAL A 123 30.56 -13.96 11.45
N ARG A 124 30.97 -13.42 12.60
CA ARG A 124 30.67 -14.00 13.90
C ARG A 124 30.25 -12.91 14.86
N ALA A 125 29.13 -13.21 15.50
CA ALA A 125 28.61 -12.45 16.61
C ALA A 125 28.43 -10.97 16.21
N GLY A 126 27.92 -10.70 15.01
CA GLY A 126 27.52 -9.35 14.61
C GLY A 126 26.10 -9.04 15.06
N SER A 127 25.72 -7.77 15.09
CA SER A 127 24.34 -7.39 15.39
C SER A 127 23.74 -6.57 14.25
N ALA A 128 22.50 -6.88 13.89
CA ALA A 128 21.68 -6.01 13.06
C ALA A 128 21.22 -4.79 13.87
N LEU A 129 20.71 -5.01 15.09
CA LEU A 129 20.31 -3.95 16.01
C LEU A 129 20.58 -4.37 17.45
N THR A 130 21.38 -3.57 18.15
CA THR A 130 21.69 -3.71 19.57
C THR A 130 21.15 -2.50 20.32
N ILE A 131 20.57 -2.72 21.50
CA ILE A 131 20.45 -1.70 22.54
C ILE A 131 21.39 -2.07 23.70
N ASP A 132 22.23 -1.15 24.14
CA ASP A 132 23.25 -1.36 25.17
C ASP A 132 23.31 -0.19 26.16
N ASN A 133 23.99 -0.40 27.27
CA ASN A 133 24.38 0.66 28.19
C ASN A 133 25.71 1.29 27.77
N ILE A 134 25.80 2.62 27.79
CA ILE A 134 27.07 3.32 27.49
C ILE A 134 28.16 3.01 28.52
N SER A 135 27.77 2.88 29.80
CA SER A 135 28.69 2.74 30.92
C SER A 135 29.07 1.30 31.29
N GLY A 136 28.57 0.29 30.57
CA GLY A 136 28.94 -1.11 30.80
C GLY A 136 28.17 -2.08 29.92
N ASP A 137 28.61 -3.33 29.89
CA ASP A 137 28.02 -4.39 29.09
C ASP A 137 26.66 -4.86 29.66
N ASN A 138 25.57 -4.24 29.17
CA ASN A 138 24.20 -4.65 29.42
C ASN A 138 23.36 -4.40 28.15
N PHE A 139 23.45 -5.37 27.24
CA PHE A 139 22.79 -5.31 25.95
C PHE A 139 21.70 -6.37 25.77
N ASP A 140 20.80 -6.07 24.86
CA ASP A 140 19.97 -7.01 24.12
C ASP A 140 20.07 -6.69 22.63
N ALA A 141 20.13 -7.73 21.80
CA ALA A 141 20.43 -7.53 20.39
C ALA A 141 19.86 -8.62 19.46
N ILE A 142 19.65 -8.24 18.21
CA ILE A 142 19.41 -9.16 17.09
C ILE A 142 20.77 -9.60 16.54
N VAL A 143 21.25 -10.76 16.99
CA VAL A 143 22.64 -11.17 16.79
C VAL A 143 22.75 -12.32 15.80
N TYR A 144 23.70 -12.21 14.86
CA TYR A 144 24.04 -13.25 13.91
C TYR A 144 25.28 -14.03 14.37
N ALA A 145 25.17 -15.36 14.38
CA ALA A 145 26.26 -16.32 14.53
C ALA A 145 27.12 -16.14 15.79
N GLU A 146 26.53 -15.82 16.95
CA GLU A 146 27.26 -15.63 18.20
C GLU A 146 27.66 -16.94 18.88
N ARG A 147 26.72 -17.86 19.10
CA ARG A 147 27.01 -19.17 19.72
C ARG A 147 26.95 -20.33 18.75
N VAL A 148 26.13 -20.21 17.73
CA VAL A 148 25.93 -21.20 16.67
C VAL A 148 26.08 -20.50 15.33
N ALA A 149 26.99 -21.00 14.49
CA ALA A 149 27.22 -20.43 13.17
C ALA A 149 25.93 -20.41 12.32
N TYR A 150 25.81 -19.42 11.45
CA TYR A 150 24.72 -19.29 10.47
C TYR A 150 23.34 -19.08 11.06
N ARG A 151 23.24 -18.60 12.31
CA ARG A 151 21.97 -18.49 13.04
C ARG A 151 21.82 -17.14 13.72
N TRP A 152 20.63 -16.57 13.58
CA TRP A 152 20.16 -15.48 14.42
C TRP A 152 19.87 -15.92 15.85
N MET A 153 20.07 -15.05 16.83
CA MET A 153 19.73 -15.29 18.23
C MET A 153 19.48 -13.99 18.97
N ALA A 154 18.78 -14.09 20.09
CA ALA A 154 18.68 -13.02 21.06
C ALA A 154 20.00 -12.92 21.81
N GLY A 155 20.89 -12.06 21.33
CA GLY A 155 22.16 -11.77 22.01
C GLY A 155 21.91 -10.99 23.28
N SER A 156 22.69 -11.28 24.31
CA SER A 156 22.62 -10.57 25.59
C SER A 156 23.94 -10.68 26.35
N SER A 157 24.21 -9.69 27.21
CA SER A 157 25.40 -9.70 28.05
C SER A 157 25.49 -10.99 28.88
N TYR A 158 26.68 -11.60 28.89
CA TYR A 158 26.96 -12.87 29.57
C TYR A 158 26.01 -14.03 29.18
N PHE A 159 25.32 -13.92 28.03
CA PHE A 159 24.35 -14.89 27.53
C PHE A 159 23.15 -15.16 28.46
N VAL A 160 22.81 -14.24 29.37
CA VAL A 160 21.73 -14.47 30.35
C VAL A 160 20.36 -14.71 29.70
N ARG A 161 20.14 -14.13 28.52
CA ARG A 161 18.93 -14.24 27.71
C ARG A 161 19.18 -14.97 26.37
N THR A 162 20.40 -15.40 26.11
CA THR A 162 20.78 -16.09 24.86
C THR A 162 20.68 -17.60 25.01
N LYS A 163 20.00 -18.26 24.08
CA LYS A 163 19.91 -19.73 24.02
C LYS A 163 20.23 -20.27 22.64
N ASP A 164 20.84 -21.46 22.63
CA ASP A 164 21.05 -22.24 21.42
C ASP A 164 19.73 -22.90 21.03
N VAL A 165 18.96 -22.23 20.17
CA VAL A 165 17.68 -22.72 19.66
C VAL A 165 17.89 -23.45 18.33
N VAL A 166 17.06 -24.46 18.07
CA VAL A 166 17.02 -25.14 16.78
C VAL A 166 16.21 -24.26 15.83
N GLN A 167 16.87 -23.80 14.78
CA GLN A 167 16.28 -22.98 13.73
C GLN A 167 16.99 -23.26 12.41
N VAL A 168 16.41 -22.75 11.32
CA VAL A 168 17.00 -22.80 9.99
C VAL A 168 18.28 -21.96 9.97
N ASN A 169 19.31 -22.47 9.29
CA ASN A 169 20.54 -21.72 9.08
C ASN A 169 20.33 -20.74 7.91
N GLU A 170 20.97 -19.58 7.97
CA GLU A 170 21.16 -18.77 6.77
C GLU A 170 21.96 -19.57 5.74
N ALA A 171 21.42 -19.65 4.52
CA ALA A 171 21.97 -20.44 3.44
C ALA A 171 22.48 -19.59 2.26
N ALA A 172 22.10 -18.31 2.21
CA ALA A 172 22.46 -17.38 1.15
C ALA A 172 22.87 -16.02 1.72
N VAL A 173 23.69 -15.29 0.97
CA VAL A 173 24.05 -13.90 1.26
C VAL A 173 23.15 -12.94 0.50
N GLY A 174 23.06 -11.70 0.97
CA GLY A 174 22.43 -10.58 0.26
C GLY A 174 20.90 -10.59 0.25
N GLN A 175 20.26 -11.65 0.76
CA GLN A 175 18.81 -11.68 0.93
C GLN A 175 18.41 -10.76 2.08
N MET A 176 17.56 -9.77 1.78
CA MET A 176 16.92 -8.94 2.79
C MET A 176 15.88 -9.75 3.56
N VAL A 177 15.93 -9.68 4.88
CA VAL A 177 14.94 -10.32 5.75
C VAL A 177 14.56 -9.43 6.92
N GLN A 178 13.30 -9.54 7.35
CA GLN A 178 12.82 -8.90 8.55
C GLN A 178 13.13 -9.81 9.75
N MET A 179 14.10 -9.42 10.56
CA MET A 179 14.38 -10.07 11.84
C MET A 179 13.75 -9.28 12.98
N ALA A 180 13.09 -9.98 13.91
CA ALA A 180 12.62 -9.37 15.14
C ALA A 180 12.86 -10.24 16.36
N ILE A 181 13.11 -9.59 17.50
CA ILE A 181 13.21 -10.24 18.80
C ILE A 181 12.42 -9.47 19.84
N SER A 182 11.42 -10.14 20.41
CA SER A 182 10.53 -9.58 21.44
C SER A 182 10.86 -10.12 22.82
N TYR A 183 10.83 -9.24 23.82
CA TYR A 183 11.15 -9.51 25.21
C TYR A 183 9.96 -9.14 26.08
N ARG A 184 9.25 -10.16 26.58
CA ARG A 184 8.07 -10.03 27.45
C ARG A 184 8.44 -10.38 28.89
N ASP A 185 8.09 -9.54 29.84
CA ASP A 185 8.20 -9.85 31.25
C ASP A 185 7.05 -10.78 31.67
N LEU A 186 7.38 -11.93 32.25
CA LEU A 186 6.38 -12.85 32.80
C LEU A 186 6.22 -12.71 34.32
N GLY A 187 6.89 -11.73 34.93
CA GLY A 187 7.01 -11.61 36.38
C GLY A 187 7.97 -12.64 36.97
N GLY A 188 8.24 -12.50 38.28
CA GLY A 188 9.13 -13.42 39.01
C GLY A 188 10.56 -13.48 38.48
N GLY A 189 11.02 -12.43 37.78
CA GLY A 189 12.36 -12.35 37.20
C GLY A 189 12.58 -13.20 35.96
N THR A 190 11.52 -13.60 35.25
CA THR A 190 11.60 -14.43 34.03
C THR A 190 11.17 -13.65 32.79
N VAL A 191 12.01 -13.67 31.76
CA VAL A 191 11.70 -13.09 30.44
C VAL A 191 11.27 -14.18 29.47
N GLN A 192 10.19 -13.96 28.72
CA GLN A 192 9.89 -14.69 27.49
C GLN A 192 10.48 -13.96 26.29
N ILE A 193 11.25 -14.70 25.50
CA ILE A 193 11.93 -14.23 24.31
C ILE A 193 11.33 -14.94 23.12
N THR A 194 10.91 -14.17 22.13
CA THR A 194 10.38 -14.67 20.86
C THR A 194 11.26 -14.15 19.74
N ILE A 195 11.73 -15.04 18.86
CA ILE A 195 12.51 -14.70 17.67
C ILE A 195 11.62 -14.92 16.45
N CYS A 196 11.48 -13.90 15.63
CA CYS A 196 10.67 -13.89 14.42
C CYS A 196 11.55 -13.62 13.20
N ARG A 197 11.19 -14.22 12.07
CA ARG A 197 11.71 -13.91 10.74
C ARG A 197 10.54 -13.79 9.78
N ASP A 198 10.43 -12.67 9.08
CA ASP A 198 9.40 -12.41 8.06
C ASP A 198 7.99 -12.75 8.59
N GLY A 199 7.69 -12.28 9.81
CA GLY A 199 6.45 -12.59 10.52
C GLY A 199 6.29 -14.02 11.07
N VAL A 200 7.22 -14.93 10.82
CA VAL A 200 7.17 -16.34 11.27
C VAL A 200 7.99 -16.55 12.54
N GLN A 201 7.41 -17.23 13.53
CA GLN A 201 8.11 -17.56 14.78
C GLN A 201 9.17 -18.64 14.56
N LEU A 202 10.44 -18.29 14.73
CA LEU A 202 11.57 -19.23 14.70
C LEU A 202 11.77 -19.94 16.03
N ALA A 203 11.63 -19.19 17.13
CA ALA A 203 11.83 -19.73 18.47
C ALA A 203 11.05 -18.92 19.52
N GLN A 204 10.69 -19.60 20.61
CA GLN A 204 10.18 -18.96 21.82
C GLN A 204 10.70 -19.69 23.05
N TYR A 205 11.24 -18.97 24.02
CA TYR A 205 11.76 -19.56 25.24
C TYR A 205 11.78 -18.59 26.41
N LYS A 206 11.91 -19.14 27.62
CA LYS A 206 12.08 -18.36 28.86
C LYS A 206 13.55 -18.34 29.27
N SER A 207 14.13 -17.17 29.54
CA SER A 207 15.53 -17.05 29.98
C SER A 207 15.83 -15.72 30.66
N GLY A 208 16.67 -15.77 31.70
CA GLY A 208 17.24 -14.58 32.33
C GLY A 208 16.23 -13.63 32.98
N SER A 209 16.75 -12.51 33.47
CA SER A 209 15.99 -11.38 34.00
C SER A 209 15.88 -10.26 32.97
N MET A 210 14.84 -9.43 33.08
CA MET A 210 14.63 -8.27 32.21
C MET A 210 15.78 -7.28 32.31
N ALA A 211 16.32 -6.87 31.17
CA ALA A 211 17.19 -5.69 31.08
C ALA A 211 16.34 -4.43 30.88
N GLN A 212 16.92 -3.29 31.26
CA GLN A 212 16.27 -1.98 31.27
C GLN A 212 17.23 -0.89 30.81
N TRP A 213 16.72 0.08 30.06
CA TRP A 213 17.47 1.25 29.63
C TRP A 213 16.64 2.52 29.83
N THR A 214 17.28 3.58 30.32
CA THR A 214 16.64 4.86 30.58
C THR A 214 17.63 6.00 30.39
N GLY A 215 17.15 7.11 29.82
CA GLY A 215 17.90 8.36 29.72
C GLY A 215 19.21 8.24 28.93
N ALA A 216 20.15 9.12 29.29
CA ALA A 216 21.40 9.29 28.55
C ALA A 216 22.37 8.09 28.60
N ASN A 217 22.09 7.04 29.38
CA ASN A 217 22.96 5.85 29.48
C ASN A 217 22.61 4.75 28.47
N ALA A 218 21.67 4.97 27.55
CA ALA A 218 21.38 4.03 26.48
C ALA A 218 22.13 4.40 25.19
N GLU A 219 22.59 3.38 24.47
CA GLU A 219 23.04 3.50 23.08
C GLU A 219 22.42 2.42 22.22
N VAL A 220 22.22 2.74 20.94
CA VAL A 220 21.93 1.75 19.90
C VAL A 220 23.15 1.55 19.03
N ILE A 221 23.37 0.31 18.61
CA ILE A 221 24.57 -0.08 17.86
C ILE A 221 24.17 -0.98 16.69
N PHE A 222 24.79 -0.73 15.54
CA PHE A 222 24.65 -1.48 14.30
C PHE A 222 26.00 -2.08 13.91
N GLY A 223 26.03 -3.35 13.50
CA GLY A 223 27.24 -4.07 13.11
C GLY A 223 27.99 -4.76 14.26
N LYS A 224 28.03 -4.13 15.44
CA LYS A 224 28.62 -4.69 16.69
C LYS A 224 27.53 -5.06 17.70
N ARG A 225 27.85 -5.98 18.63
CA ARG A 225 26.94 -6.34 19.76
C ARG A 225 27.09 -5.46 21.00
N HIS A 226 28.24 -4.84 21.19
CA HIS A 226 28.54 -3.95 22.32
C HIS A 226 29.75 -3.07 22.01
N THR A 227 29.96 -2.00 22.77
CA THR A 227 31.16 -1.15 22.67
C THR A 227 32.18 -1.36 23.78
N ASP A 228 31.95 -2.29 24.72
CA ASP A 228 32.92 -2.63 25.77
C ASP A 228 34.27 -3.08 25.19
N GLY A 229 35.35 -2.37 25.53
CA GLY A 229 36.71 -2.66 25.09
C GLY A 229 37.36 -3.90 25.72
N ASN A 230 36.74 -4.52 26.72
CA ASN A 230 37.27 -5.71 27.40
C ASN A 230 36.91 -7.03 26.68
N TYR A 231 35.88 -7.03 25.83
CA TYR A 231 35.38 -8.21 25.15
C TYR A 231 35.38 -8.02 23.63
N GLN A 232 35.39 -9.12 22.87
CA GLN A 232 35.29 -9.02 21.42
C GLN A 232 33.86 -8.62 21.01
N PRO A 233 33.68 -7.45 20.38
CA PRO A 233 32.35 -6.92 20.06
C PRO A 233 31.64 -7.70 18.96
N GLY A 234 32.38 -8.56 18.25
CA GLY A 234 31.94 -9.26 17.04
C GLY A 234 31.62 -8.32 15.90
N ALA A 235 31.21 -8.90 14.77
CA ALA A 235 31.02 -8.14 13.55
C ALA A 235 29.93 -8.73 12.65
N LEU A 236 29.20 -7.85 12.00
CA LEU A 236 28.32 -8.14 10.87
C LEU A 236 28.95 -7.58 9.60
N GLU A 237 28.85 -8.32 8.51
CA GLU A 237 29.03 -7.79 7.16
C GLU A 237 27.65 -7.86 6.50
N GLY A 238 27.08 -6.70 6.18
CA GLY A 238 25.72 -6.65 5.69
C GLY A 238 25.18 -5.24 5.50
N ARG A 239 23.93 -5.19 5.03
CA ARG A 239 23.17 -3.98 4.76
C ARG A 239 21.91 -3.96 5.59
N ILE A 240 21.56 -2.81 6.13
CA ILE A 240 20.37 -2.61 6.95
C ILE A 240 19.56 -1.50 6.29
N GLU A 241 18.35 -1.83 5.84
CA GLU A 241 17.41 -0.87 5.24
C GLU A 241 16.60 -0.19 6.32
N GLU A 242 16.21 -0.91 7.36
CA GLU A 242 15.44 -0.30 8.42
C GLU A 242 15.69 -0.98 9.77
N ALA A 243 15.62 -0.19 10.83
CA ALA A 243 15.65 -0.69 12.20
C ALA A 243 14.66 0.06 13.08
N ARG A 244 13.94 -0.69 13.93
CA ARG A 244 12.93 -0.16 14.84
C ARG A 244 13.08 -0.73 16.25
N ILE A 245 12.77 0.11 17.24
CA ILE A 245 12.61 -0.31 18.64
C ILE A 245 11.19 0.04 19.06
N TYR A 246 10.45 -0.96 19.53
CA TYR A 246 9.12 -0.79 20.10
C TYR A 246 9.15 -0.98 21.61
N GLY A 247 8.40 -0.16 22.34
CA GLY A 247 8.21 -0.20 23.79
C GLY A 247 7.20 -1.24 24.25
N GLY A 248 7.26 -2.45 23.69
CA GLY A 248 6.41 -3.58 24.06
C GLY A 248 6.78 -4.86 23.31
N ALA A 249 6.39 -6.00 23.87
CA ALA A 249 6.63 -7.30 23.25
C ALA A 249 5.54 -7.66 22.24
N MET A 250 5.88 -7.69 20.95
CA MET A 250 5.00 -8.07 19.85
C MET A 250 5.02 -9.60 19.65
N THR A 251 4.00 -10.10 18.98
CA THR A 251 3.91 -11.43 18.38
C THR A 251 4.54 -11.40 16.99
N CYS A 252 4.90 -12.57 16.45
CA CYS A 252 5.44 -12.62 15.09
C CYS A 252 4.41 -12.21 14.03
N ALA A 253 3.11 -12.42 14.27
CA ALA A 253 2.06 -11.94 13.37
C ALA A 253 2.00 -10.41 13.32
N GLU A 254 2.05 -9.74 14.47
CA GLU A 254 2.13 -8.26 14.52
C GLU A 254 3.41 -7.74 13.87
N VAL A 255 4.55 -8.43 14.05
CA VAL A 255 5.80 -8.11 13.37
C VAL A 255 5.67 -8.26 11.85
N GLY A 256 5.04 -9.33 11.36
CA GLY A 256 4.83 -9.57 9.93
C GLY A 256 3.86 -8.60 9.27
N GLY A 257 3.02 -7.92 10.05
CA GLY A 257 2.17 -6.83 9.57
C GLY A 257 2.85 -5.45 9.56
N LEU A 258 4.10 -5.35 10.03
CA LEU A 258 4.86 -4.11 9.90
C LEU A 258 5.28 -3.93 8.44
N VAL A 259 4.74 -2.90 7.80
CA VAL A 259 5.19 -2.46 6.48
C VAL A 259 6.55 -1.78 6.61
N GLN A 260 7.48 -2.15 5.72
CA GLN A 260 8.79 -1.53 5.59
C GLN A 260 8.60 -0.15 4.98
N TRP A 261 9.29 0.87 5.50
CA TRP A 261 9.30 2.18 4.85
C TRP A 261 10.26 2.09 3.66
N HIS A 262 9.71 2.06 2.44
CA HIS A 262 10.45 2.13 1.18
C HIS A 262 9.79 3.22 0.34
N ASP A 263 10.59 3.99 -0.38
CA ASP A 263 10.17 5.12 -1.21
C ASP A 263 10.90 4.93 -2.55
N SER A 264 10.22 4.26 -3.48
CA SER A 264 10.79 3.74 -4.72
C SER A 264 11.21 4.85 -5.69
N ASP A 265 10.50 5.97 -5.69
CA ASP A 265 10.71 7.09 -6.60
C ASP A 265 11.36 8.33 -5.95
N HIS A 266 11.54 8.29 -4.63
CA HIS A 266 12.24 9.26 -3.79
C HIS A 266 11.53 10.61 -3.68
N ASP A 267 10.21 10.61 -3.65
CA ASP A 267 9.39 11.81 -3.48
C ASP A 267 9.11 12.16 -2.01
N GLY A 268 9.45 11.25 -1.08
CA GLY A 268 9.27 11.40 0.35
C GLY A 268 7.98 10.79 0.92
N VAL A 269 7.17 10.13 0.10
CA VAL A 269 6.05 9.25 0.45
C VAL A 269 6.53 7.80 0.38
N SER A 270 6.04 6.91 1.26
CA SER A 270 6.42 5.50 1.15
C SER A 270 5.53 4.76 0.16
N ASP A 271 6.03 3.73 -0.51
CA ASP A 271 5.31 2.90 -1.50
C ASP A 271 3.92 2.39 -1.03
N ASP A 272 3.67 2.31 0.28
CA ASP A 272 2.36 1.92 0.83
C ASP A 272 1.38 3.08 1.05
N GLU A 273 1.90 4.30 1.08
CA GLU A 273 1.18 5.58 1.12
C GLU A 273 1.21 6.31 -0.24
N ASP A 274 2.06 5.86 -1.18
CA ASP A 274 2.29 6.39 -2.52
C ASP A 274 1.04 6.20 -3.40
N VAL A 275 0.54 7.33 -3.91
CA VAL A 275 -0.66 7.37 -4.75
C VAL A 275 -0.29 7.26 -6.23
N CYS A 276 0.95 7.57 -6.59
CA CYS A 276 1.40 7.87 -7.93
C CYS A 276 2.74 7.22 -8.30
N ASP A 277 2.83 5.89 -8.15
CA ASP A 277 4.03 5.07 -8.42
C ASP A 277 4.96 5.64 -9.51
N GLY A 278 6.15 6.11 -9.11
CA GLY A 278 7.17 6.60 -10.04
C GLY A 278 7.19 8.12 -10.22
N PHE A 279 6.31 8.85 -9.54
CA PHE A 279 6.11 10.29 -9.65
C PHE A 279 5.89 10.92 -8.27
N ASP A 280 6.15 12.22 -8.17
CA ASP A 280 6.06 12.95 -6.90
C ASP A 280 4.61 13.27 -6.52
N ASP A 281 4.11 12.66 -5.45
CA ASP A 281 2.77 12.81 -4.88
C ASP A 281 2.45 14.25 -4.45
N HIS A 282 3.47 15.09 -4.25
CA HIS A 282 3.28 16.49 -3.83
C HIS A 282 3.04 17.44 -5.01
N ILE A 283 3.21 16.96 -6.25
CA ILE A 283 2.98 17.75 -7.45
C ILE A 283 1.56 17.49 -7.92
N ASP A 284 0.69 18.42 -7.60
CA ASP A 284 -0.72 18.44 -7.99
C ASP A 284 -1.04 19.88 -8.42
N ALA A 285 -0.98 20.13 -9.73
CA ALA A 285 -1.00 21.47 -10.31
C ALA A 285 -2.39 22.11 -10.25
N ASP A 286 -3.45 21.32 -10.40
CA ASP A 286 -4.84 21.75 -10.43
C ASP A 286 -5.60 21.48 -9.11
N GLN A 287 -4.98 20.77 -8.18
CA GLN A 287 -5.45 20.53 -6.81
C GLN A 287 -6.72 19.67 -6.74
N ASP A 288 -6.87 18.73 -7.67
CA ASP A 288 -7.97 17.78 -7.68
C ASP A 288 -7.74 16.58 -6.74
N GLY A 289 -6.49 16.40 -6.27
CA GLY A 289 -6.06 15.34 -5.38
C GLY A 289 -5.42 14.14 -6.06
N ILE A 290 -5.22 14.17 -7.38
CA ILE A 290 -4.46 13.20 -8.16
C ILE A 290 -3.13 13.85 -8.56
N PRO A 291 -1.97 13.29 -8.19
CA PRO A 291 -0.69 13.88 -8.59
C PRO A 291 -0.48 13.91 -10.12
N ASP A 292 0.14 14.97 -10.63
CA ASP A 292 0.34 15.26 -12.06
C ASP A 292 0.92 14.07 -12.86
N GLY A 293 1.72 13.22 -12.22
CA GLY A 293 2.37 12.08 -12.86
C GLY A 293 1.41 10.95 -13.27
N CYS A 294 0.29 10.85 -12.57
CA CYS A 294 -0.78 9.87 -12.77
C CYS A 294 -2.12 10.54 -13.12
N ASP A 295 -2.15 11.87 -13.19
CA ASP A 295 -3.30 12.63 -13.64
C ASP A 295 -3.36 12.70 -15.18
N VAL A 296 -4.35 12.03 -15.74
CA VAL A 296 -4.69 12.06 -17.17
C VAL A 296 -5.29 13.42 -17.57
N CYS A 297 -5.89 14.12 -16.61
CA CYS A 297 -6.75 15.28 -16.79
C CYS A 297 -6.19 16.58 -16.26
N THR A 298 -4.86 16.75 -16.36
CA THR A 298 -4.14 17.98 -15.97
C THR A 298 -4.89 19.28 -16.28
N GLY A 299 -5.52 19.85 -15.25
CA GLY A 299 -6.32 21.08 -15.28
C GLY A 299 -7.83 20.94 -15.01
N ASP A 300 -8.35 19.76 -14.67
CA ASP A 300 -9.78 19.53 -14.41
C ASP A 300 -10.07 19.29 -12.92
N ASP A 301 -10.73 20.26 -12.28
CA ASP A 301 -10.76 20.43 -10.82
C ASP A 301 -11.86 19.65 -10.08
N THR A 302 -12.58 18.73 -10.74
CA THR A 302 -13.80 18.16 -10.13
C THR A 302 -14.13 16.68 -10.36
N SER A 303 -13.59 16.00 -11.37
CA SER A 303 -13.83 14.56 -11.59
C SER A 303 -13.06 14.08 -12.82
N GLY A 304 -11.94 13.38 -12.61
CA GLY A 304 -11.20 12.70 -13.67
C GLY A 304 -12.06 11.64 -14.37
N ASP A 305 -11.79 11.45 -15.67
CA ASP A 305 -12.17 10.34 -16.56
C ASP A 305 -12.90 9.16 -15.85
N ASP A 306 -14.24 9.26 -15.73
CA ASP A 306 -15.05 8.36 -14.88
C ASP A 306 -15.08 6.92 -15.45
N ASP A 307 -15.02 6.79 -16.77
CA ASP A 307 -15.07 5.54 -17.51
C ASP A 307 -13.68 5.03 -17.95
N HIS A 308 -12.62 5.79 -17.67
CA HIS A 308 -11.21 5.45 -17.89
C HIS A 308 -10.87 5.25 -19.38
N ASP A 309 -11.47 6.04 -20.25
CA ASP A 309 -11.27 5.99 -21.71
C ASP A 309 -10.13 6.89 -22.21
N GLY A 310 -9.61 7.75 -21.33
CA GLY A 310 -8.55 8.73 -21.60
C GLY A 310 -9.05 10.12 -21.98
N VAL A 311 -10.36 10.38 -21.92
CA VAL A 311 -11.00 11.68 -22.15
C VAL A 311 -11.58 12.20 -20.83
N CYS A 312 -11.24 13.43 -20.47
CA CYS A 312 -11.75 14.02 -19.23
C CYS A 312 -13.26 14.22 -19.32
N ASN A 313 -13.99 13.95 -18.25
CA ASN A 313 -15.46 14.08 -18.20
C ASN A 313 -16.01 15.43 -18.71
N ASN A 314 -15.24 16.52 -18.57
CA ASN A 314 -15.64 17.84 -19.07
C ASN A 314 -15.53 18.00 -20.61
N GLN A 315 -14.82 17.09 -21.26
CA GLN A 315 -14.60 16.96 -22.70
C GLN A 315 -15.24 15.69 -23.26
N ASP A 316 -15.59 14.74 -22.40
CA ASP A 316 -16.27 13.52 -22.77
C ASP A 316 -17.79 13.74 -22.88
N LEU A 317 -18.28 13.59 -24.11
CA LEU A 317 -19.70 13.65 -24.42
C LEU A 317 -20.38 12.28 -24.21
N CYS A 318 -19.59 11.20 -24.14
CA CYS A 318 -20.02 9.82 -24.27
C CYS A 318 -19.41 8.91 -23.21
N LEU A 319 -19.87 9.12 -21.97
CA LEU A 319 -19.54 8.28 -20.81
C LEU A 319 -19.76 6.79 -21.12
N GLY A 320 -18.68 6.07 -21.41
CA GLY A 320 -18.60 4.62 -21.58
C GLY A 320 -18.03 4.12 -22.92
N ASP A 321 -17.51 4.96 -23.82
CA ASP A 321 -16.99 4.50 -25.13
C ASP A 321 -15.59 5.04 -25.49
N ASP A 322 -14.77 4.19 -26.09
CA ASP A 322 -13.31 4.22 -25.95
C ASP A 322 -12.52 5.16 -26.88
N LEU A 323 -13.10 6.32 -27.26
CA LEU A 323 -12.47 7.50 -27.90
C LEU A 323 -13.57 8.29 -28.63
N SER A 324 -14.17 9.27 -27.97
CA SER A 324 -15.20 10.20 -28.48
C SER A 324 -16.57 9.63 -28.84
N GLY A 325 -16.72 8.30 -29.03
CA GLY A 325 -17.99 7.58 -29.03
C GLY A 325 -19.13 8.11 -29.91
N ASP A 326 -18.88 9.01 -30.86
CA ASP A 326 -19.86 9.73 -31.70
C ASP A 326 -19.25 9.90 -33.11
N LEU A 327 -19.45 8.88 -33.95
CA LEU A 327 -18.79 8.73 -35.25
C LEU A 327 -19.19 9.80 -36.27
N ASP A 328 -20.43 10.29 -36.21
CA ASP A 328 -20.96 11.28 -37.14
C ASP A 328 -21.05 12.71 -36.58
N SER A 329 -20.69 12.87 -35.31
CA SER A 329 -20.59 14.14 -34.58
C SER A 329 -21.92 14.88 -34.46
N ASP A 330 -23.01 14.15 -34.26
CA ASP A 330 -24.36 14.69 -34.10
C ASP A 330 -24.73 14.97 -32.64
N GLY A 331 -23.91 14.49 -31.70
CA GLY A 331 -24.09 14.64 -30.25
C GLY A 331 -24.82 13.48 -29.57
N VAL A 332 -25.08 12.37 -30.28
CA VAL A 332 -25.58 11.11 -29.77
C VAL A 332 -24.47 10.07 -29.86
N CYS A 333 -24.25 9.32 -28.79
CA CYS A 333 -23.18 8.33 -28.76
C CYS A 333 -23.56 7.10 -29.59
N ASP A 334 -22.60 6.54 -30.35
CA ASP A 334 -22.71 5.35 -31.21
C ASP A 334 -23.45 4.18 -30.53
N SER A 335 -23.24 4.01 -29.22
CA SER A 335 -23.87 2.95 -28.42
C SER A 335 -25.39 3.10 -28.24
N ILE A 336 -25.92 4.31 -28.45
CA ILE A 336 -27.34 4.66 -28.35
C ILE A 336 -27.88 5.38 -29.59
N ASP A 337 -27.06 5.55 -30.62
CA ASP A 337 -27.40 6.19 -31.89
C ASP A 337 -28.08 5.19 -32.84
N ASN A 338 -29.31 5.49 -33.26
CA ASN A 338 -30.07 4.71 -34.22
C ASN A 338 -29.63 4.91 -35.69
N CYS A 339 -28.70 5.83 -35.96
CA CYS A 339 -28.04 6.07 -37.23
C CYS A 339 -26.55 6.43 -37.11
N VAL A 340 -25.75 5.56 -36.48
CA VAL A 340 -24.28 5.65 -36.19
C VAL A 340 -23.37 6.35 -37.22
N SER A 341 -23.77 6.48 -38.49
CA SER A 341 -22.95 7.12 -39.53
C SER A 341 -23.62 8.29 -40.24
N VAL A 342 -24.82 8.70 -39.82
CA VAL A 342 -25.66 9.72 -40.44
C VAL A 342 -26.31 10.59 -39.36
N ALA A 343 -25.74 11.79 -39.20
CA ALA A 343 -26.14 12.71 -38.15
C ALA A 343 -27.65 12.97 -38.09
N ASN A 344 -28.28 12.56 -37.00
CA ASN A 344 -29.69 12.72 -36.69
C ASN A 344 -29.92 12.98 -35.18
N PRO A 345 -29.59 14.19 -34.69
CA PRO A 345 -29.61 14.49 -33.25
C PRO A 345 -30.99 14.36 -32.57
N ASP A 346 -32.07 14.27 -33.36
CA ASP A 346 -33.43 14.06 -32.87
C ASP A 346 -33.82 12.59 -32.69
N GLN A 347 -33.00 11.66 -33.20
CA GLN A 347 -33.16 10.20 -33.10
C GLN A 347 -34.58 9.77 -33.47
N ALA A 348 -35.14 10.39 -34.53
CA ALA A 348 -36.46 10.06 -35.04
C ALA A 348 -36.47 8.62 -35.56
N ASP A 349 -37.49 7.86 -35.18
CA ASP A 349 -37.72 6.46 -35.55
C ASP A 349 -39.25 6.27 -35.59
N ALA A 350 -39.84 6.52 -36.75
CA ALA A 350 -41.28 6.59 -36.94
C ALA A 350 -41.95 5.20 -36.88
N ASN A 351 -41.26 4.16 -37.36
CA ASN A 351 -41.75 2.78 -37.43
C ASN A 351 -41.39 1.95 -36.17
N GLN A 352 -40.49 2.44 -35.31
CA GLN A 352 -40.01 1.83 -34.07
C GLN A 352 -39.26 0.51 -34.28
N ASP A 353 -38.53 0.39 -35.37
CA ASP A 353 -37.73 -0.81 -35.68
C ASP A 353 -36.31 -0.75 -35.07
N GLY A 354 -35.88 0.44 -34.63
CA GLY A 354 -34.58 0.71 -34.02
C GLY A 354 -33.53 1.28 -34.98
N LYS A 355 -33.83 1.47 -36.27
CA LYS A 355 -33.09 2.34 -37.18
C LYS A 355 -33.72 3.73 -37.18
N GLY A 356 -32.92 4.77 -37.37
CA GLY A 356 -33.46 6.12 -37.46
C GLY A 356 -33.99 6.46 -38.85
N ASP A 357 -35.01 7.31 -38.91
CA ASP A 357 -35.63 7.80 -40.15
C ASP A 357 -34.60 8.36 -41.16
N ALA A 358 -33.45 8.84 -40.66
CA ALA A 358 -32.37 9.41 -41.47
C ALA A 358 -31.54 8.37 -42.24
N CYS A 359 -31.56 7.11 -41.81
CA CYS A 359 -30.78 6.02 -42.37
C CYS A 359 -31.61 4.75 -42.63
N ASP A 360 -32.93 4.85 -42.53
CA ASP A 360 -33.83 3.72 -42.74
C ASP A 360 -34.06 3.45 -44.24
N ASP A 361 -34.03 2.17 -44.56
CA ASP A 361 -34.17 1.54 -45.88
C ASP A 361 -34.66 0.12 -45.55
N ASP A 362 -35.98 -0.02 -45.49
CA ASP A 362 -36.68 -1.19 -44.96
C ASP A 362 -36.59 -2.40 -45.91
N ASP A 363 -36.44 -2.15 -47.22
CA ASP A 363 -36.40 -3.17 -48.25
C ASP A 363 -35.01 -3.40 -48.89
N GLU A 364 -34.01 -2.64 -48.44
CA GLU A 364 -32.59 -2.72 -48.82
C GLU A 364 -32.34 -2.53 -50.32
N ASP A 365 -33.14 -1.71 -50.99
CA ASP A 365 -33.00 -1.45 -52.42
C ASP A 365 -32.03 -0.30 -52.77
N GLY A 366 -31.63 0.47 -51.74
CA GLY A 366 -30.71 1.60 -51.84
C GLY A 366 -31.39 2.97 -51.96
N VAL A 367 -32.71 3.05 -51.85
CA VAL A 367 -33.50 4.28 -51.67
C VAL A 367 -33.96 4.33 -50.21
N LEU A 368 -33.82 5.48 -49.55
CA LEU A 368 -34.25 5.62 -48.16
C LEU A 368 -35.78 5.74 -48.10
N ASP A 369 -36.42 5.20 -47.07
CA ASP A 369 -37.88 5.11 -46.94
C ASP A 369 -38.62 6.44 -47.15
N PHE A 370 -38.01 7.58 -46.78
CA PHE A 370 -38.62 8.90 -46.96
C PHE A 370 -38.54 9.44 -48.40
N GLU A 371 -37.70 8.85 -49.25
CA GLU A 371 -37.58 9.11 -50.69
C GLU A 371 -38.18 7.99 -51.55
N ASP A 372 -38.57 6.87 -50.93
CA ASP A 372 -39.06 5.66 -51.58
C ASP A 372 -40.58 5.71 -51.81
N ASN A 373 -41.02 5.52 -53.06
CA ASN A 373 -42.44 5.40 -53.41
C ASN A 373 -43.03 4.00 -53.14
N CYS A 374 -42.18 3.02 -52.76
CA CYS A 374 -42.54 1.70 -52.26
C CYS A 374 -41.67 1.23 -51.07
N PRO A 375 -41.73 1.88 -49.89
CA PRO A 375 -40.81 1.65 -48.75
C PRO A 375 -40.71 0.22 -48.17
N ALA A 376 -41.50 -0.73 -48.66
CA ALA A 376 -41.48 -2.12 -48.21
C ALA A 376 -41.30 -3.13 -49.36
N VAL A 377 -41.06 -2.64 -50.59
CA VAL A 377 -40.99 -3.44 -51.81
C VAL A 377 -39.92 -2.90 -52.75
N ALA A 378 -38.73 -3.53 -52.66
CA ALA A 378 -37.55 -3.11 -53.39
C ALA A 378 -37.81 -2.80 -54.87
N ASN A 379 -37.69 -1.52 -55.23
CA ASN A 379 -37.93 -0.95 -56.54
C ASN A 379 -36.93 0.19 -56.84
N ALA A 380 -35.62 -0.11 -56.81
CA ALA A 380 -34.56 0.88 -56.97
C ALA A 380 -34.61 1.78 -58.24
N ASP A 381 -35.48 1.49 -59.21
CA ASP A 381 -35.76 2.36 -60.36
C ASP A 381 -36.85 3.42 -60.12
N GLN A 382 -37.59 3.31 -59.01
CA GLN A 382 -38.61 4.24 -58.53
C GLN A 382 -39.64 4.58 -59.62
N ALA A 383 -40.07 3.55 -60.36
CA ALA A 383 -41.09 3.69 -61.39
C ALA A 383 -42.43 4.10 -60.74
N ASP A 384 -43.09 5.07 -61.37
CA ASP A 384 -44.37 5.67 -60.96
C ASP A 384 -45.01 6.22 -62.25
N SER A 385 -45.87 5.41 -62.86
CA SER A 385 -46.38 5.60 -64.21
C SER A 385 -47.48 6.67 -64.29
N ASP A 386 -48.29 6.83 -63.25
CA ASP A 386 -49.39 7.78 -63.17
C ASP A 386 -49.06 9.07 -62.39
N LEU A 387 -47.95 9.07 -61.64
CA LEU A 387 -47.42 10.17 -60.81
C LEU A 387 -48.28 10.50 -59.58
N ASP A 388 -48.92 9.51 -58.97
CA ASP A 388 -49.71 9.69 -57.75
C ASP A 388 -48.87 9.61 -56.45
N GLY A 389 -47.65 9.07 -56.55
CA GLY A 389 -46.67 8.93 -55.49
C GLY A 389 -46.55 7.52 -54.88
N ALA A 390 -47.38 6.55 -55.27
CA ALA A 390 -47.13 5.13 -55.09
C ALA A 390 -46.29 4.62 -56.29
N GLY A 391 -45.35 3.69 -56.05
CA GLY A 391 -44.59 3.10 -57.15
C GLY A 391 -45.28 1.92 -57.80
N ASP A 392 -44.97 1.66 -59.08
CA ASP A 392 -45.56 0.59 -59.90
C ASP A 392 -45.43 -0.84 -59.26
N LEU A 393 -44.57 -1.04 -58.25
CA LEU A 393 -44.45 -2.33 -57.55
C LEU A 393 -45.36 -2.48 -56.33
N CYS A 394 -45.90 -1.38 -55.82
CA CYS A 394 -46.73 -1.34 -54.61
C CYS A 394 -48.04 -0.58 -54.79
N ASP A 395 -48.31 -0.07 -55.99
CA ASP A 395 -49.63 0.33 -56.47
C ASP A 395 -50.42 -0.91 -56.94
N ASP A 396 -51.75 -0.83 -56.89
CA ASP A 396 -52.67 -1.84 -57.43
C ASP A 396 -53.28 -1.41 -58.80
N ASP A 397 -53.03 -0.18 -59.28
CA ASP A 397 -53.58 0.42 -60.51
C ASP A 397 -52.59 1.42 -61.17
N ASP A 398 -51.47 0.92 -61.72
CA ASP A 398 -50.29 1.70 -62.15
C ASP A 398 -50.56 2.84 -63.19
N ASP A 399 -51.72 2.87 -63.87
CA ASP A 399 -52.09 3.89 -64.85
C ASP A 399 -53.32 4.75 -64.46
N ASP A 400 -53.88 4.55 -63.25
CA ASP A 400 -55.09 5.17 -62.68
C ASP A 400 -56.26 5.28 -63.69
N ASP A 401 -56.42 4.27 -64.57
CA ASP A 401 -57.57 4.19 -65.49
C ASP A 401 -58.84 3.63 -64.81
N GLY A 402 -58.68 3.12 -63.58
CA GLY A 402 -59.72 2.57 -62.72
C GLY A 402 -59.91 1.06 -62.85
N VAL A 403 -58.95 0.33 -63.43
CA VAL A 403 -58.93 -1.12 -63.56
C VAL A 403 -57.65 -1.68 -62.94
N LEU A 404 -57.77 -2.25 -61.75
CA LEU A 404 -56.65 -2.89 -61.04
C LEU A 404 -55.79 -3.82 -61.92
N ASP A 405 -54.47 -3.77 -61.79
CA ASP A 405 -53.49 -4.41 -62.68
C ASP A 405 -53.73 -5.91 -62.86
N GLY A 406 -54.09 -6.59 -61.76
CA GLY A 406 -54.37 -8.03 -61.76
C GLY A 406 -55.55 -8.44 -62.66
N SER A 407 -56.37 -7.48 -63.07
CA SER A 407 -57.51 -7.65 -63.99
C SER A 407 -57.38 -6.83 -65.28
N ASP A 408 -56.33 -6.02 -65.42
CA ASP A 408 -56.19 -5.13 -66.55
C ASP A 408 -55.40 -5.74 -67.72
N ASN A 409 -55.77 -5.35 -68.95
CA ASN A 409 -55.17 -5.84 -70.17
C ASN A 409 -54.07 -4.92 -70.72
N CYS A 410 -53.90 -3.73 -70.15
CA CYS A 410 -52.88 -2.73 -70.47
C CYS A 410 -52.42 -2.01 -69.18
N PRO A 411 -51.77 -2.69 -68.22
CA PRO A 411 -51.55 -2.13 -66.87
C PRO A 411 -50.56 -0.95 -66.79
N LEU A 412 -50.23 -0.27 -67.90
CA LEU A 412 -49.22 0.81 -67.99
C LEU A 412 -49.56 1.80 -69.12
#